data_AF-A0A2H3G8B4-F1
#
_entry.id   AF-A0A2H3G8B4-F1
#
_cell.length_a   1.000
_cell.length_b   1.000
_cell.length_c   1.000
_cell.angle_alpha   90.00
_cell.angle_beta   90.00
_cell.angle_gamma   90.00
#
_symmetry.space_group_name_H-M   'P 1'
#
loop_
_entity.id
_entity.type
_entity.pdbx_description
1 polymer ?
#
loop_
_entity_poly.entity_id
_entity_poly.type
_entity_poly.pdbx_seq_one_letter_code
_entity_poly.pdbx_strand_id
1 'polypeptide(L)'
;MDPDQLEAHKKKLRDIARTAYGNRVPFNSITSERHRQILDRAIRNVLSTELAQFTYAQIIDGLPIADVAWDRRLPGIMGEHIIDDHETLCPGALEKAQEYCQERDPSSLKFDPELSRPPRFSD
;
A
#
# COMPACT_ATOMS: atom_id res chain seq x y z
N MET A 1 26.55 5.81 12.52
CA MET A 1 26.16 6.91 11.60
C MET A 1 26.00 8.15 12.45
N ASP A 2 26.70 9.22 12.09
CA ASP A 2 26.67 10.49 12.81
C ASP A 2 25.25 11.12 12.77
N PRO A 3 24.72 11.67 13.88
CA PRO A 3 23.37 12.24 13.92
C PRO A 3 23.09 13.28 12.83
N ASP A 4 24.06 14.11 12.48
CA ASP A 4 23.90 15.13 11.44
C ASP A 4 23.80 14.51 10.05
N GLN A 5 24.57 13.45 9.79
CA GLN A 5 24.45 12.65 8.58
C GLN A 5 23.10 11.95 8.50
N LEU A 6 22.54 11.49 9.62
CA LEU A 6 21.20 10.91 9.69
C LEU A 6 20.11 11.91 9.36
N GLU A 7 20.19 13.11 9.91
CA GLU A 7 19.19 14.13 9.65
C GLU A 7 19.26 14.62 8.20
N ALA A 8 20.47 14.82 7.67
CA ALA A 8 20.68 15.14 6.25
C ALA A 8 20.12 14.05 5.33
N HIS A 9 20.34 12.78 5.67
CA HIS A 9 19.85 11.65 4.88
C HIS A 9 18.32 11.56 4.90
N LYS A 10 17.69 11.69 6.08
CA LYS A 10 16.22 11.73 6.23
C LYS A 10 15.61 12.85 5.39
N LYS A 11 16.19 14.05 5.46
CA LYS A 11 15.73 15.20 4.67
C LYS A 11 15.80 14.88 3.17
N LYS A 12 16.93 14.37 2.69
CA LYS A 12 17.11 13.98 1.28
C LYS A 12 16.07 12.96 0.83
N LEU A 13 15.86 11.89 1.59
CA LEU A 13 14.86 10.86 1.25
C LEU A 13 13.44 11.43 1.22
N ARG A 14 13.10 12.30 2.18
CA ARG A 14 11.80 12.97 2.22
C ARG A 14 11.58 13.85 0.99
N ASP A 15 12.60 14.61 0.59
CA ASP A 15 12.54 15.48 -0.58
C ASP A 15 12.38 14.65 -1.87
N ILE A 16 13.14 13.56 -2.02
CA ILE A 16 12.99 12.61 -3.13
C ILE A 16 11.57 12.03 -3.18
N ALA A 17 11.05 11.53 -2.06
CA ALA A 17 9.72 10.95 -1.98
C ALA A 17 8.63 11.97 -2.31
N ARG A 18 8.77 13.21 -1.83
CA ARG A 18 7.84 14.30 -2.12
C ARG A 18 7.86 14.68 -3.60
N THR A 19 9.03 14.82 -4.21
CA THR A 19 9.17 15.09 -5.65
C THR A 19 8.57 13.97 -6.48
N ALA A 20 8.89 12.71 -6.15
CA ALA A 20 8.34 11.54 -6.84
C ALA A 20 6.80 11.51 -6.73
N TYR A 21 6.24 11.77 -5.55
CA TYR A 21 4.80 11.83 -5.35
C TYR A 21 4.14 13.00 -6.12
N GLY A 22 4.78 14.17 -6.15
CA GLY A 22 4.30 15.35 -6.89
C GLY A 22 4.25 15.14 -8.40
N ASN A 23 5.11 14.29 -8.94
CA ASN A 23 5.14 13.93 -10.37
C ASN A 23 4.12 12.87 -10.77
N ARG A 24 3.41 12.26 -9.80
CA ARG A 24 2.42 11.24 -10.11
C ARG A 24 1.19 11.83 -10.78
N VAL A 25 0.64 11.09 -11.73
CA VAL A 25 -0.57 11.44 -12.47
C VAL A 25 -1.80 10.77 -11.87
N PRO A 26 -2.97 11.43 -11.84
CA PRO A 26 -4.18 10.84 -11.27
C PRO A 26 -4.67 9.66 -12.12
N PHE A 27 -5.42 8.73 -11.55
CA PHE A 27 -6.05 7.60 -12.27
C PHE A 27 -6.77 8.02 -13.56
N ASN A 28 -7.42 9.19 -13.53
CA ASN A 28 -8.14 9.74 -14.68
C ASN A 28 -7.23 10.21 -15.84
N SER A 29 -5.91 10.24 -15.66
CA SER A 29 -4.96 10.52 -16.74
C SER A 29 -4.77 9.33 -17.69
N ILE A 30 -5.29 8.14 -17.35
CA ILE A 30 -5.33 6.99 -18.26
C ILE A 30 -6.34 7.32 -19.37
N THR A 31 -5.82 7.67 -20.54
CA THR A 31 -6.63 8.17 -21.69
C THR A 31 -7.48 7.08 -22.34
N SER A 32 -7.01 5.84 -22.35
CA SER A 32 -7.80 4.70 -22.81
C SER A 32 -8.90 4.37 -21.80
N GLU A 33 -10.14 4.69 -22.17
CA GLU A 33 -11.32 4.37 -21.36
C GLU A 33 -11.43 2.88 -21.05
N ARG A 34 -11.18 2.02 -22.05
CA ARG A 34 -11.19 0.55 -21.88
C ARG A 34 -10.18 0.10 -20.82
N HIS A 35 -8.94 0.58 -20.87
CA HIS A 35 -7.92 0.20 -19.90
C HIS A 35 -8.26 0.72 -18.51
N ARG A 36 -8.79 1.96 -18.42
CA ARG A 36 -9.23 2.55 -17.16
C ARG A 36 -10.35 1.73 -16.51
N GLN A 37 -11.37 1.32 -17.26
CA GLN A 37 -12.46 0.49 -16.76
C GLN A 37 -11.99 -0.91 -16.32
N ILE A 38 -11.10 -1.55 -17.09
CA ILE A 38 -10.54 -2.85 -16.73
C ILE A 38 -9.73 -2.74 -15.43
N LEU A 39 -8.91 -1.69 -15.29
CA LEU A 39 -8.11 -1.47 -14.08
C LEU A 39 -8.99 -1.16 -12.87
N ASP A 40 -10.01 -0.30 -13.00
CA ASP A 40 -10.99 -0.03 -11.94
C ASP A 40 -11.64 -1.33 -11.44
N ARG A 41 -12.14 -2.15 -12.37
CA ARG A 41 -12.72 -3.46 -12.04
C ARG A 41 -11.73 -4.40 -11.37
N ALA A 42 -10.49 -4.46 -11.86
CA ALA A 42 -9.45 -5.31 -11.28
C ALA A 42 -9.14 -4.89 -9.83
N ILE A 43 -9.01 -3.59 -9.57
CA ILE A 43 -8.79 -3.06 -8.21
C ILE A 43 -9.96 -3.43 -7.29
N ARG A 44 -11.20 -3.20 -7.74
CA ARG A 44 -12.40 -3.54 -6.94
C ARG A 44 -12.49 -5.03 -6.63
N ASN A 45 -12.20 -5.89 -7.61
CA ASN A 45 -12.19 -7.34 -7.41
C ASN A 45 -11.13 -7.80 -6.39
N VAL A 46 -9.94 -7.18 -6.40
CA VAL A 46 -8.91 -7.49 -5.40
C VAL A 46 -9.36 -7.02 -4.01
N LEU A 47 -9.89 -5.80 -3.90
CA LEU A 47 -10.35 -5.23 -2.63
C LEU A 47 -11.59 -5.95 -2.05
N SER A 48 -12.36 -6.65 -2.89
CA SER A 48 -13.47 -7.48 -2.41
C SER A 48 -13.03 -8.83 -1.84
N THR A 49 -11.75 -9.19 -1.91
CA THR A 49 -11.25 -10.43 -1.33
C THR A 49 -11.09 -10.32 0.18
N GLU A 50 -11.36 -11.42 0.89
CA GLU A 50 -11.14 -11.53 2.34
C GLU A 50 -9.67 -11.25 2.70
N LEU A 51 -8.73 -11.74 1.89
CA LEU A 51 -7.30 -11.50 2.11
C LEU A 51 -6.95 -10.02 2.06
N ALA A 52 -7.47 -9.28 1.08
CA ALA A 52 -7.23 -7.83 1.00
C ALA A 52 -7.85 -7.11 2.19
N GLN A 53 -9.10 -7.41 2.54
CA GLN A 53 -9.79 -6.79 3.67
C GLN A 53 -9.08 -7.09 4.99
N PHE A 54 -8.66 -8.32 5.22
CA PHE A 54 -7.90 -8.72 6.41
C PHE A 54 -6.52 -8.06 6.47
N THR A 55 -5.86 -7.88 5.33
CA THR A 55 -4.60 -7.13 5.25
C THR A 55 -4.82 -5.66 5.61
N TYR A 56 -5.85 -5.02 5.06
CA TYR A 56 -6.21 -3.65 5.42
C TYR A 56 -6.62 -3.51 6.89
N ALA A 57 -7.29 -4.52 7.46
CA ALA A 57 -7.64 -4.55 8.87
C ALA A 57 -6.39 -4.51 9.75
N GLN A 58 -5.38 -5.34 9.49
CA GLN A 58 -4.10 -5.30 10.21
C GLN A 58 -3.36 -3.96 10.07
N ILE A 59 -3.45 -3.31 8.90
CA ILE A 59 -2.88 -1.96 8.70
C ILE A 59 -3.60 -0.92 9.57
N ILE A 60 -4.94 -0.98 9.60
CA ILE A 60 -5.78 -0.07 10.42
C ILE A 60 -5.56 -0.32 11.90
N ASP A 61 -5.43 -1.59 12.29
CA ASP A 61 -5.10 -2.04 13.64
C ASP A 61 -3.72 -1.54 14.10
N GLY A 62 -2.80 -1.37 13.14
CA GLY A 62 -1.46 -0.86 13.37
C GLY A 62 -0.42 -1.93 13.70
N LEU A 63 -0.85 -3.19 13.86
CA LEU A 63 0.01 -4.35 13.98
C LEU A 63 -0.50 -5.53 13.13
N PRO A 64 0.42 -6.29 12.49
CA PRO A 64 0.05 -7.58 11.94
C PRO A 64 -0.31 -8.56 13.07
N ILE A 65 -1.16 -9.54 12.79
CA ILE A 65 -1.34 -10.67 13.70
C ILE A 65 -0.07 -11.53 13.72
N ALA A 66 0.16 -12.23 14.83
CA ALA A 66 1.37 -13.02 15.07
C ALA A 66 1.67 -13.98 13.91
N ASP A 67 0.66 -14.73 13.44
CA ASP A 67 0.81 -15.69 12.33
C ASP A 67 1.33 -15.01 11.05
N VAL A 68 0.71 -13.90 10.64
CA VAL A 68 1.15 -13.10 9.48
C VAL A 68 2.52 -12.49 9.69
N ALA A 69 2.82 -12.08 10.93
CA ALA A 69 4.10 -11.51 11.26
C ALA A 69 5.23 -12.55 11.27
N TRP A 70 4.93 -13.83 11.47
CA TRP A 70 5.92 -14.91 11.49
C TRP A 70 6.05 -15.62 10.14
N ASP A 71 5.11 -15.41 9.21
CA ASP A 71 5.25 -15.76 7.79
C ASP A 71 6.27 -14.84 7.06
N ARG A 72 7.53 -14.88 7.49
CA ARG A 72 8.64 -14.10 6.92
C ARG A 72 9.81 -15.00 6.50
N ARG A 73 10.52 -14.61 5.44
CA ARG A 73 11.73 -15.29 4.93
C ARG A 73 13.06 -14.83 5.57
N LEU A 74 13.02 -14.00 6.61
CA LEU A 74 14.20 -13.41 7.27
C LEU A 74 14.40 -14.01 8.67
N PRO A 75 15.62 -13.95 9.26
CA PRO A 75 15.83 -14.43 10.62
C PRO A 75 14.87 -13.70 11.56
N GLY A 76 14.19 -14.48 12.40
CA GLY A 76 13.09 -14.02 13.24
C GLY A 76 13.45 -12.83 14.13
N ILE A 77 12.43 -12.09 14.55
CA ILE A 77 12.57 -11.12 15.63
C ILE A 77 13.04 -11.90 16.88
N MET A 78 14.14 -11.48 17.50
CA MET A 78 14.69 -12.18 18.68
C MET A 78 14.16 -11.54 19.97
N GLY A 79 13.75 -12.36 20.95
CA GLY A 79 13.21 -11.92 22.23
C GLY A 79 11.68 -11.83 22.25
N GLU A 80 11.10 -11.52 23.42
CA GLU A 80 9.66 -11.25 23.57
C GLU A 80 9.29 -9.99 22.79
N HIS A 81 8.44 -10.12 21.78
CA HIS A 81 7.97 -9.01 20.96
C HIS A 81 6.45 -8.84 21.12
N ILE A 82 5.95 -7.60 21.17
CA ILE A 82 4.50 -7.28 21.33
C ILE A 82 3.62 -7.93 20.24
N ILE A 83 4.23 -8.32 19.11
CA ILE A 83 3.54 -9.01 18.02
C ILE A 83 3.20 -10.46 18.40
N ASP A 84 3.98 -11.09 19.28
CA ASP A 84 3.79 -12.49 19.68
C ASP A 84 2.44 -12.71 20.33
N ASP A 85 1.98 -11.73 21.10
CA ASP A 85 0.69 -11.75 21.79
C ASP A 85 -0.46 -11.17 20.94
N HIS A 86 -0.17 -10.65 19.74
CA HIS A 86 -1.17 -10.07 18.85
C HIS A 86 -1.81 -11.15 17.98
N GLU A 87 -2.58 -12.05 18.59
CA GLU A 87 -3.16 -13.21 17.89
C GLU A 87 -4.40 -12.85 17.05
N THR A 88 -5.12 -11.80 17.44
CA THR A 88 -6.38 -11.40 16.83
C THR A 88 -6.43 -9.89 16.61
N LEU A 89 -7.18 -9.47 15.59
CA LEU A 89 -7.43 -8.05 15.33
C LEU A 89 -8.10 -7.36 16.51
N CYS A 90 -7.79 -6.07 16.73
CA CYS A 90 -8.56 -5.26 17.66
C CYS A 90 -10.03 -5.11 17.20
N PRO A 91 -10.98 -4.98 18.15
CA PRO A 91 -12.40 -4.79 17.83
C PRO A 91 -12.62 -3.60 16.88
N GLY A 92 -13.40 -3.79 15.81
CA GLY A 92 -13.72 -2.73 14.85
C GLY A 92 -12.71 -2.55 13.72
N ALA A 93 -11.54 -3.20 13.76
CA ALA A 93 -10.52 -3.05 12.71
C ALA A 93 -10.98 -3.68 11.37
N LEU A 94 -11.65 -4.83 11.43
CA LEU A 94 -12.13 -5.52 10.24
C LEU A 94 -13.29 -4.78 9.59
N GLU A 95 -14.24 -4.29 10.37
CA GLU A 95 -15.39 -3.53 9.91
C GLU A 95 -14.93 -2.25 9.19
N LYS A 96 -14.00 -1.50 9.80
CA LYS A 96 -13.40 -0.31 9.16
C LYS A 96 -12.67 -0.65 7.87
N ALA A 97 -11.99 -1.79 7.81
CA ALA A 97 -11.29 -2.22 6.60
C ALA A 97 -12.27 -2.58 5.48
N GLN A 98 -13.38 -3.24 5.81
CA GLN A 98 -14.44 -3.57 4.86
C GLN A 98 -15.10 -2.30 4.31
N GLU A 99 -15.48 -1.36 5.17
CA GLU A 99 -16.01 -0.05 4.78
C GLU A 99 -15.03 0.66 3.83
N TYR A 100 -13.76 0.75 4.23
CA TYR A 100 -12.72 1.37 3.41
C TYR A 100 -12.53 0.71 2.04
N CYS A 101 -12.57 -0.63 1.98
CA CYS A 101 -12.39 -1.37 0.74
C CYS A 101 -13.61 -1.23 -0.21
N GLN A 102 -14.82 -1.18 0.34
CA GLN A 102 -16.06 -1.03 -0.43
C GLN A 102 -16.23 0.39 -0.97
N GLU A 103 -15.93 1.40 -0.16
CA GLU A 103 -16.05 2.82 -0.52
C GLU A 103 -14.86 3.35 -1.32
N ARG A 104 -13.81 2.53 -1.50
CA ARG A 104 -12.59 2.95 -2.19
C ARG A 104 -12.91 3.42 -3.61
N ASP A 105 -12.65 4.69 -3.87
CA ASP A 105 -12.68 5.26 -5.21
C ASP A 105 -11.29 5.18 -5.85
N PRO A 106 -11.09 4.39 -6.93
CA PRO A 106 -9.82 4.33 -7.64
C PRO A 106 -9.38 5.67 -8.23
N SER A 107 -10.29 6.65 -8.38
CA SER A 107 -9.93 8.00 -8.81
C SER A 107 -8.96 8.71 -7.85
N SER A 108 -8.93 8.28 -6.58
CA SER A 108 -7.98 8.77 -5.56
C SER A 108 -6.54 8.28 -5.77
N LEU A 109 -6.34 7.27 -6.62
CA LEU A 109 -5.03 6.69 -6.88
C LEU A 109 -4.22 7.58 -7.83
N LYS A 110 -2.90 7.63 -7.57
CA LYS A 110 -1.93 8.34 -8.40
C LYS A 110 -0.82 7.38 -8.83
N PHE A 111 -0.48 7.44 -10.11
CA PHE A 111 0.44 6.53 -10.77
C PHE A 111 1.70 7.26 -11.20
N ASP A 112 2.79 6.51 -11.32
CA ASP A 112 3.97 7.02 -11.99
C ASP A 112 3.61 7.29 -13.48
N PRO A 113 3.92 8.49 -14.01
CA PRO A 113 3.64 8.81 -15.41
C PRO A 113 4.25 7.82 -16.40
N GLU A 114 5.37 7.17 -16.08
CA GLU A 114 5.98 6.17 -16.95
C GLU A 114 5.11 4.92 -17.13
N LEU A 115 4.33 4.54 -16.10
CA LEU A 115 3.41 3.41 -16.14
C LEU A 115 2.12 3.70 -16.93
N SER A 116 1.79 4.98 -17.13
CA SER A 116 0.63 5.40 -17.92
C SER A 116 0.92 5.54 -19.42
N ARG A 117 2.19 5.45 -19.83
CA ARG A 117 2.56 5.54 -21.25
C ARG A 117 2.25 4.22 -21.94
N PRO A 118 1.72 4.25 -23.18
CA PRO A 118 1.63 3.04 -23.97
C PRO A 118 3.04 2.45 -24.16
N PRO A 119 3.18 1.12 -24.22
CA PRO A 119 4.45 0.48 -24.53
C PRO A 119 5.00 1.06 -25.83
N ARG A 120 6.26 1.51 -25.81
CA ARG A 120 6.97 1.88 -27.03
C ARG A 120 7.33 0.59 -27.74
N PHE A 121 6.50 0.18 -28.70
CA PHE A 121 6.92 -0.81 -29.67
C PHE A 121 7.80 -0.07 -30.68
N SER A 122 9.06 -0.47 -30.80
CA SER A 122 9.91 -0.08 -31.93
C SER A 122 9.45 -0.88 -33.15
N ASP A 123 9.14 -0.17 -34.24
CA ASP A 123 8.89 -0.78 -35.57
C ASP A 123 10.13 -1.52 -36.09
#